data_AF-A0A934C599-F1
#
_entry.id   AF-A0A934C599-F1
#
_cell.length_a   1.000
_cell.length_b   1.000
_cell.length_c   1.000
_cell.angle_alpha   90.00
_cell.angle_beta   90.00
_cell.angle_gamma   90.00
#
_symmetry.space_group_name_H-M   'P 1'
#
loop_
_entity.id
_entity.type
_entity.pdbx_description
1 polymer ?
#
loop_
_entity_poly.entity_id
_entity_poly.type
_entity_poly.pdbx_seq_one_letter_code
_entity_poly.pdbx_strand_id
1 'polypeptide(L)' 'MNRLTTGAFVAIGIGVGAALGVALNNIVMGIGIGVAIGAAIGALASRSNPSKQ' A
#
# COMPACT_ATOMS: atom_id res chain seq x y z
N MET A 1 -12.48 16.49 -0.04
CA MET A 1 -12.43 15.42 -1.05
C MET A 1 -11.08 14.70 -0.87
N ASN A 2 -10.93 13.79 0.11
CA ASN A 2 -9.61 13.30 0.55
C ASN A 2 -9.50 11.76 0.55
N ARG A 3 -10.07 11.08 -0.45
CA ARG A 3 -9.92 9.62 -0.62
C ARG A 3 -8.59 9.20 -1.27
N LEU A 4 -7.77 10.17 -1.67
CA LEU A 4 -6.49 9.91 -2.35
C LEU A 4 -5.48 9.21 -1.45
N THR A 5 -5.54 9.39 -0.12
CA THR A 5 -4.51 8.89 0.79
C THR A 5 -4.44 7.36 0.78
N THR A 6 -5.56 6.66 0.95
CA THR A 6 -5.59 5.18 0.95
C THR A 6 -5.16 4.59 -0.39
N GLY A 7 -5.66 5.14 -1.50
CA GLY A 7 -5.29 4.68 -2.86
C GLY A 7 -3.82 4.92 -3.19
N ALA A 8 -3.25 6.05 -2.74
CA ALA A 8 -1.84 6.35 -2.92
C ALA A 8 -0.94 5.36 -2.18
N PHE A 9 -1.27 4.96 -0.95
CA PHE A 9 -0.49 3.95 -0.21
C PHE A 9 -0.52 2.57 -0.86
N VAL A 10 -1.65 2.17 -1.46
CA VAL A 10 -1.73 0.92 -2.23
C VAL A 10 -0.88 1.01 -3.50
N ALA A 11 -0.92 2.12 -4.23
CA ALA A 11 -0.09 2.31 -5.43
C ALA A 11 1.40 2.28 -5.11
N ILE A 12 1.83 2.95 -4.02
CA ILE A 12 3.20 2.90 -3.52
C ILE A 12 3.57 1.47 -3.10
N GLY A 13 2.69 0.78 -2.37
CA GLY A 13 2.86 -0.60 -1.97
C GLY A 13 3.06 -1.55 -3.15
N ILE A 14 2.30 -1.39 -4.24
CA ILE A 14 2.48 -2.16 -5.48
C ILE A 14 3.83 -1.87 -6.13
N GLY A 15 4.24 -0.60 -6.22
CA GLY A 15 5.53 -0.22 -6.82
C GLY A 15 6.72 -0.82 -6.06
N VAL A 16 6.70 -0.74 -4.72
CA VAL A 16 7.73 -1.34 -3.85
C VAL A 16 7.66 -2.87 -3.91
N GLY A 17 6.46 -3.44 -3.86
CA GLY A 17 6.25 -4.89 -3.96
C GLY A 17 6.73 -5.48 -5.28
N ALA A 18 6.53 -4.78 -6.39
CA ALA A 18 7.05 -5.18 -7.69
C ALA A 18 8.58 -5.18 -7.71
N ALA A 19 9.23 -4.14 -7.15
CA ALA A 19 10.68 -4.09 -7.04
C ALA A 19 11.25 -5.22 -6.17
N LEU A 20 10.62 -5.49 -5.02
CA LEU A 20 10.97 -6.63 -4.15
C LEU A 20 10.74 -7.97 -4.86
N GLY A 21 9.64 -8.11 -5.58
CA GLY A 21 9.33 -9.32 -6.35
C GLY A 21 10.34 -9.61 -7.45
N VAL A 22 10.85 -8.58 -8.12
CA VAL A 22 11.97 -8.70 -9.08
C VAL A 22 13.25 -9.12 -8.37
N ALA A 23 13.58 -8.51 -7.22
CA ALA A 23 14.77 -8.87 -6.44
C ALA A 23 14.73 -10.32 -5.92
N LEU A 24 13.53 -10.83 -5.59
CA LEU A 24 13.29 -12.20 -5.12
C LEU A 24 13.04 -13.20 -6.25
N ASN A 25 13.08 -12.76 -7.52
CA ASN A 25 12.69 -13.55 -8.69
C ASN A 25 11.28 -14.19 -8.56
N ASN A 26 10.39 -13.54 -7.82
CA ASN A 26 9.00 -13.94 -7.60
C ASN A 26 8.10 -12.71 -7.49
N ILE A 27 7.67 -12.21 -8.65
CA ILE A 27 6.82 -11.01 -8.76
C ILE A 27 5.45 -11.22 -8.10
N VAL A 28 4.88 -12.44 -8.19
CA VAL A 28 3.58 -12.74 -7.60
C VAL A 28 3.61 -12.55 -6.09
N MET A 29 4.65 -13.08 -5.43
CA MET A 29 4.85 -12.91 -3.99
C MET A 29 5.14 -11.45 -3.63
N GLY A 30 6.01 -10.77 -4.39
CA GLY A 30 6.35 -9.37 -4.17
C GLY A 30 5.16 -8.42 -4.26
N ILE A 31 4.33 -8.55 -5.31
CA ILE A 31 3.10 -7.77 -5.45
C ILE A 31 2.11 -8.11 -4.33
N GLY A 32 1.95 -9.39 -3.98
CA GLY A 32 1.08 -9.79 -2.86
C GLY A 32 1.47 -9.15 -1.53
N ILE A 33 2.77 -9.15 -1.21
CA ILE A 33 3.32 -8.48 -0.02
C ILE A 33 3.13 -6.97 -0.12
N GLY A 34 3.45 -6.36 -1.26
CA GLY A 34 3.34 -4.92 -1.48
C GLY A 34 1.91 -4.39 -1.33
N VAL A 35 0.93 -5.11 -1.89
CA VAL A 35 -0.50 -4.79 -1.74
C VAL A 35 -0.92 -4.94 -0.28
N ALA A 36 -0.53 -6.03 0.39
CA ALA A 36 -0.90 -6.25 1.80
C ALA A 36 -0.38 -5.13 2.71
N ILE A 37 0.89 -4.73 2.54
CA ILE A 37 1.50 -3.65 3.31
C ILE A 37 0.87 -2.30 2.95
N GLY A 38 0.73 -1.98 1.67
CA GLY A 38 0.14 -0.72 1.21
C GLY A 38 -1.31 -0.55 1.65
N ALA A 39 -2.10 -1.62 1.63
CA ALA A 39 -3.48 -1.62 2.13
C ALA A 39 -3.53 -1.49 3.65
N ALA A 40 -2.66 -2.19 4.40
CA ALA A 40 -2.60 -2.08 5.86
C ALA A 40 -2.23 -0.66 6.30
N ILE A 41 -1.19 -0.07 5.71
CA ILE A 41 -0.77 1.31 5.99
C ILE A 41 -1.86 2.29 5.57
N GLY A 42 -2.44 2.13 4.39
CA GLY A 42 -3.52 2.99 3.91
C GLY A 42 -4.76 2.96 4.81
N ALA A 43 -5.11 1.78 5.35
CA ALA A 43 -6.21 1.61 6.30
C ALA A 43 -5.90 2.27 7.65
N LEU A 44 -4.67 2.08 8.17
CA LEU A 44 -4.20 2.72 9.40
C LEU A 44 -4.16 4.25 9.26
N ALA A 45 -3.61 4.77 8.16
CA ALA A 45 -3.52 6.19 7.86
C ALA A 45 -4.90 6.83 7.66
N SER A 46 -5.84 6.09 7.05
CA SER A 46 -7.24 6.53 6.95
C SER A 46 -7.93 6.58 8.30
N ARG A 47 -7.51 5.76 9.26
CA ARG A 47 -8.03 5.73 10.63
C ARG A 47 -7.40 6.80 11.51
N SER A 48 -6.13 7.13 11.27
CA SER A 48 -5.38 8.18 11.98
C SER A 48 -5.62 9.59 11.44
N ASN A 49 -6.49 9.76 10.43
CA ASN A 49 -7.13 11.03 10.12
C ASN A 49 -8.50 11.09 10.81
N PRO A 50 -8.58 11.40 12.12
CA PRO A 50 -9.79 11.95 12.67
C PRO A 50 -9.90 13.34 12.06
N SER A 51 -10.62 13.46 10.94
CA SER A 51 -11.46 14.63 10.79
C SER A 51 -12.28 14.67 12.08
N LYS A 52 -11.89 15.56 12.98
CA LYS A 52 -12.77 16.28 13.89
C LYS A 52 -14.24 15.99 13.53
N GLN A 53 -14.93 15.20 14.36
CA GLN A 53 -16.39 15.22 14.39
C GLN A 53 -16.85 16.68 14.53
#